data_AF-A0A3G1A4I2-F1
#
_entry.id   AF-A0A3G1A4I2-F1
#
_cell.length_a   1.000
_cell.length_b   1.000
_cell.length_c   1.000
_cell.angle_alpha   90.00
_cell.angle_beta   90.00
_cell.angle_gamma   90.00
#
_symmetry.space_group_name_H-M   'P 1'
#
loop_
_entity.id
_entity.type
_entity.pdbx_description
1 polymer ?
#
loop_
_entity_poly.entity_id
_entity_poly.type
_entity_poly.pdbx_seq_one_letter_code
_entity_poly.pdbx_strand_id
1 'polypeptide(L)'
;MDEALERILEQLEKDLPGIVLEEASKVENPRISGIYVYAKSYDYLKYHLAKKLAQALIQIPCIREVYYADIASGEYITGQTYFGRDIDLIIIADQQDCPQLKEYLTILEQKINQIVARTATKLPELGWLKTLAETNGIVEFHLDDVYTKMLQDKKTQHRISDLNVIQLANK
;
A
#
# COMPACT_ATOMS: atom_id res chain seq x y z
N MET A 1 15.01 -16.69 7.55
CA MET A 1 14.13 -15.84 6.74
C MET A 1 14.74 -15.84 5.35
N ASP A 2 13.93 -15.85 4.28
CA ASP A 2 14.43 -15.97 2.90
C ASP A 2 15.28 -14.74 2.54
N GLU A 3 16.44 -14.96 1.92
CA GLU A 3 17.40 -13.93 1.53
C GLU A 3 16.75 -12.84 0.66
N ALA A 4 15.75 -13.22 -0.16
CA ALA A 4 15.00 -12.27 -0.97
C ALA A 4 14.15 -11.31 -0.11
N LEU A 5 13.50 -11.83 0.94
CA LEU A 5 12.69 -11.04 1.85
C LEU A 5 13.55 -10.11 2.70
N GLU A 6 14.70 -10.60 3.20
CA GLU A 6 15.65 -9.79 3.97
C GLU A 6 16.15 -8.59 3.16
N ARG A 7 16.56 -8.83 1.92
CA ARG A 7 17.03 -7.79 1.00
C ARG A 7 15.97 -6.73 0.71
N ILE A 8 14.73 -7.15 0.50
CA ILE A 8 13.60 -6.23 0.30
C ILE A 8 13.37 -5.38 1.54
N LEU A 9 13.39 -5.99 2.72
CA LEU A 9 13.22 -5.27 3.99
C LEU A 9 14.33 -4.24 4.20
N GLU A 10 15.59 -4.61 3.97
CA GLU A 10 16.72 -3.68 4.07
C GLU A 10 16.61 -2.50 3.10
N GLN A 11 16.17 -2.77 1.86
CA GLN A 11 15.92 -1.72 0.88
C GLN A 11 14.80 -0.77 1.34
N LEU A 12 13.68 -1.31 1.81
CA LEU A 12 12.54 -0.51 2.26
C LEU A 12 12.86 0.30 3.52
N GLU A 13 13.63 -0.26 4.45
CA GLU A 13 14.12 0.42 5.66
C GLU A 13 14.92 1.69 5.31
N LYS A 14 15.68 1.64 4.20
CA LYS A 14 16.47 2.77 3.71
C LYS A 14 15.63 3.80 2.93
N ASP A 15 14.73 3.33 2.08
CA ASP A 15 14.09 4.17 1.08
C ASP A 15 12.78 4.81 1.56
N LEU A 16 11.96 4.07 2.32
CA LEU A 16 10.64 4.56 2.76
C LEU A 16 10.71 5.81 3.65
N PRO A 17 11.69 5.97 4.57
CA PRO A 17 11.70 7.15 5.43
C PRO A 17 11.79 8.47 4.66
N GLY A 18 12.53 8.51 3.54
CA GLY A 18 12.61 9.70 2.70
C GLY A 18 11.27 10.06 2.07
N ILE A 19 10.58 9.06 1.51
CA ILE A 19 9.26 9.23 0.89
C ILE A 19 8.23 9.68 1.93
N VAL A 20 8.21 9.04 3.10
CA VAL A 20 7.28 9.38 4.18
C VAL A 20 7.48 10.83 4.61
N LEU A 21 8.71 11.26 4.88
CA LEU A 21 8.97 12.63 5.33
C LEU A 21 8.62 13.65 4.24
N GLU A 22 9.01 13.38 3.00
CA GLU A 22 8.74 14.28 1.89
C GLU A 22 7.23 14.44 1.65
N GLU A 23 6.51 13.34 1.46
CA GLU A 23 5.10 13.40 1.06
C GLU A 23 4.17 13.70 2.22
N ALA A 24 4.43 13.15 3.42
CA ALA A 24 3.57 13.42 4.57
C ALA A 24 3.64 14.88 5.01
N SER A 25 4.77 15.58 4.79
CA SER A 25 4.90 17.02 5.07
C SER A 25 4.01 17.91 4.19
N LYS A 26 3.56 17.39 3.05
CA LYS A 26 2.67 18.09 2.10
C LYS A 26 1.19 17.85 2.43
N VAL A 27 0.89 16.99 3.42
CA VAL A 27 -0.49 16.62 3.79
C VAL A 27 -1.09 17.73 4.66
N GLU A 28 -2.19 18.33 4.20
CA GLU A 28 -2.86 19.42 4.91
C GLU A 28 -4.12 18.95 5.63
N ASN A 29 -4.31 19.46 6.85
CA ASN A 29 -5.51 19.30 7.68
C ASN A 29 -5.96 17.84 7.88
N PRO A 30 -5.05 16.93 8.30
CA PRO A 30 -5.39 15.52 8.44
C PRO A 30 -6.40 15.30 9.57
N ARG A 31 -7.50 14.64 9.23
CA ARG A 31 -8.50 14.14 10.19
C ARG A 31 -8.79 12.67 9.91
N ILE A 32 -8.72 11.85 10.95
CA ILE A 32 -9.05 10.42 10.89
C ILE A 32 -10.46 10.22 11.44
N SER A 33 -11.30 9.48 10.72
CA SER A 33 -12.62 9.07 11.21
C SER A 33 -12.94 7.65 10.75
N GLY A 34 -12.94 6.71 11.69
CA GLY A 34 -13.10 5.29 11.37
C GLY A 34 -11.99 4.80 10.44
N ILE A 35 -12.40 4.36 9.24
CA ILE A 35 -11.51 3.84 8.18
C ILE A 35 -11.19 4.88 7.10
N TYR A 36 -11.50 6.15 7.35
CA TYR A 36 -11.29 7.24 6.40
C TYR A 36 -10.25 8.25 6.90
N VAL A 37 -9.43 8.73 5.96
CA VAL A 37 -8.53 9.87 6.17
C VAL A 37 -9.03 11.04 5.31
N TYR A 38 -9.27 12.16 5.97
CA TYR A 38 -9.68 13.42 5.38
C TYR A 38 -8.46 14.32 5.39
N ALA A 39 -7.85 14.53 4.23
CA ALA A 39 -6.69 15.38 4.10
C ALA A 39 -6.51 15.77 2.64
N LYS A 40 -5.86 16.91 2.41
CA LYS A 40 -5.35 17.21 1.07
C LYS A 40 -4.00 16.55 0.87
N SER A 41 -3.75 16.10 -0.35
CA SER A 41 -2.47 15.53 -0.79
C SER A 41 -2.09 14.19 -0.15
N TYR A 42 -3.00 13.52 0.56
CA TYR A 42 -2.73 12.21 1.15
C TYR A 42 -2.61 11.10 0.10
N ASP A 43 -3.35 11.22 -1.00
CA ASP A 43 -3.24 10.39 -2.20
C ASP A 43 -1.82 10.36 -2.78
N TYR A 44 -1.09 11.48 -2.78
CA TYR A 44 0.31 11.49 -3.22
C TYR A 44 1.22 10.64 -2.32
N LEU A 45 1.06 10.75 -1.00
CA LEU A 45 1.78 9.90 -0.05
C LEU A 45 1.43 8.42 -0.30
N LYS A 46 0.14 8.09 -0.45
CA LYS A 46 -0.30 6.72 -0.75
C LYS A 46 0.33 6.20 -2.04
N TYR A 47 0.24 6.97 -3.12
CA TYR A 47 0.73 6.57 -4.44
C TYR A 47 2.25 6.41 -4.49
N HIS A 48 3.02 7.32 -3.88
CA HIS A 48 4.48 7.23 -3.88
C HIS A 48 4.99 6.06 -3.03
N LEU A 49 4.35 5.79 -1.88
CA LEU A 49 4.61 4.58 -1.11
C LEU A 49 4.23 3.34 -1.91
N ALA A 50 3.03 3.27 -2.47
CA ALA A 50 2.56 2.15 -3.29
C ALA A 50 3.54 1.84 -4.43
N LYS A 51 3.97 2.86 -5.16
CA LYS A 51 4.95 2.74 -6.25
C LYS A 51 6.28 2.18 -5.77
N LYS A 52 6.78 2.66 -4.62
CA LYS A 52 8.04 2.17 -4.07
C LYS A 52 7.94 0.72 -3.60
N LEU A 53 6.84 0.36 -2.95
CA LEU A 53 6.55 -1.01 -2.53
C LEU A 53 6.44 -1.94 -3.73
N ALA A 54 5.73 -1.54 -4.78
CA ALA A 54 5.60 -2.32 -6.01
C ALA A 54 6.97 -2.61 -6.66
N GLN A 55 7.88 -1.62 -6.69
CA GLN A 55 9.25 -1.80 -7.19
C GLN A 55 10.09 -2.78 -6.34
N ALA A 56 9.82 -2.87 -5.03
CA ALA A 56 10.49 -3.82 -4.16
C ALA A 56 9.88 -5.23 -4.31
N LEU A 57 8.56 -5.33 -4.26
CA LEU A 57 7.80 -6.58 -4.36
C LEU A 57 8.03 -7.28 -5.70
N ILE A 58 8.07 -6.53 -6.80
CA ILE A 58 8.32 -7.13 -8.12
C ILE A 58 9.69 -7.82 -8.18
N GLN A 59 10.61 -7.61 -7.24
CA GLN A 59 11.87 -8.37 -7.21
C GLN A 59 11.68 -9.82 -6.73
N ILE A 60 10.59 -10.13 -6.01
CA ILE A 60 10.25 -11.49 -5.59
C ILE A 60 9.91 -12.32 -6.84
N PRO A 61 10.61 -13.44 -7.12
CA PRO A 61 10.51 -14.14 -8.40
C PRO A 61 9.08 -14.48 -8.86
N CYS A 62 8.26 -15.03 -7.95
CA CYS A 62 6.89 -15.44 -8.23
C CYS A 62 5.88 -14.29 -8.38
N ILE A 63 6.19 -13.07 -7.95
CA ILE A 63 5.32 -11.92 -8.18
C ILE A 63 5.48 -11.47 -9.63
N ARG A 64 4.36 -11.49 -10.37
CA ARG A 64 4.29 -11.12 -11.79
C ARG A 64 3.83 -9.68 -11.98
N GLU A 65 2.83 -9.26 -11.22
CA GLU A 65 2.24 -7.93 -11.34
C GLU A 65 1.84 -7.38 -9.98
N VAL A 66 1.93 -6.06 -9.84
CA VAL A 66 1.49 -5.33 -8.65
C VAL A 66 0.62 -4.17 -9.09
N TYR A 67 -0.57 -4.07 -8.51
CA TYR A 67 -1.55 -3.02 -8.77
C TYR A 67 -1.80 -2.24 -7.49
N TYR A 68 -1.83 -0.92 -7.61
CA TYR A 68 -2.42 -0.07 -6.58
C TYR A 68 -3.93 -0.01 -6.80
N ALA A 69 -4.69 -0.22 -5.74
CA ALA A 69 -6.12 0.00 -5.72
C ALA A 69 -6.44 1.08 -4.69
N ASP A 70 -7.42 1.93 -4.99
CA ASP A 70 -8.00 2.79 -3.96
C ASP A 70 -9.35 2.18 -3.58
N ILE A 71 -9.31 1.32 -2.55
CA ILE A 71 -10.46 0.56 -2.07
C ILE A 71 -11.16 1.40 -1.00
N ALA A 72 -11.92 2.39 -1.43
CA ALA A 72 -12.83 3.10 -0.54
C ALA A 72 -14.07 2.22 -0.28
N SER A 73 -14.27 1.82 0.97
CA SER A 73 -15.41 0.99 1.42
C SER A 73 -16.79 1.68 1.40
N GLY A 74 -16.92 2.88 0.83
CA GLY A 74 -18.18 3.60 0.87
C GLY A 74 -18.14 4.94 0.16
N GLU A 75 -18.92 4.99 -0.92
CA GLU A 75 -19.80 6.06 -1.39
C GLU A 75 -19.28 7.51 -1.43
N TYR A 76 -19.54 8.15 -2.58
CA TYR A 76 -19.59 9.60 -2.76
C TYR A 76 -20.61 10.23 -1.78
N ILE A 77 -20.22 10.40 -0.51
CA ILE A 77 -21.02 11.15 0.46
C ILE A 77 -20.71 12.63 0.25
N THR A 78 -21.53 13.30 -0.57
CA THR A 78 -21.73 14.77 -0.57
C THR A 78 -20.46 15.64 -0.49
N GLY A 79 -19.74 15.75 -1.61
CA GLY A 79 -18.89 16.93 -1.90
C GLY A 79 -17.62 17.11 -1.07
N GLN A 80 -17.18 16.10 -0.32
CA GLN A 80 -15.85 16.08 0.31
C GLN A 80 -14.99 14.99 -0.36
N THR A 81 -13.68 15.22 -0.47
CA THR A 81 -12.73 14.23 -0.95
C THR A 81 -12.38 13.30 0.22
N TYR A 82 -12.85 12.06 0.17
CA TYR A 82 -12.50 11.01 1.13
C TYR A 82 -11.55 10.04 0.44
N PHE A 83 -10.49 9.65 1.14
CA PHE A 83 -9.63 8.57 0.69
C PHE A 83 -9.81 7.37 1.60
N GLY A 84 -9.76 6.17 1.02
CA GLY A 84 -9.47 4.98 1.80
C GLY A 84 -8.22 5.23 2.63
N ARG A 85 -8.25 4.86 3.91
CA ARG A 85 -7.09 5.00 4.80
C ARG A 85 -5.87 4.28 4.25
N ASP A 86 -6.10 3.13 3.64
CA ASP A 86 -5.04 2.17 3.35
C ASP A 86 -4.44 2.37 1.96
N ILE A 87 -3.22 1.88 1.82
CA ILE A 87 -2.53 1.65 0.56
C ILE A 87 -2.77 0.19 0.21
N ASP A 88 -3.76 -0.04 -0.65
CA ASP A 88 -4.14 -1.38 -1.08
C ASP A 88 -3.29 -1.78 -2.29
N LEU A 89 -2.53 -2.87 -2.13
CA LEU A 89 -1.67 -3.41 -3.18
C LEU A 89 -2.11 -4.82 -3.55
N ILE A 90 -2.70 -4.96 -4.74
CA ILE A 90 -3.13 -6.26 -5.28
C ILE A 90 -1.96 -6.95 -5.96
N ILE A 91 -1.66 -8.17 -5.52
CA ILE A 91 -0.51 -8.96 -5.94
C ILE A 91 -0.97 -10.10 -6.84
N ILE A 92 -0.51 -10.08 -8.10
CA ILE A 92 -0.65 -11.21 -9.02
C ILE A 92 0.64 -12.01 -8.99
N ALA A 93 0.57 -13.23 -8.47
CA ALA A 93 1.72 -14.11 -8.32
C ALA A 93 1.41 -15.53 -8.81
N ASP A 94 2.47 -16.30 -9.08
CA ASP A 94 2.39 -17.76 -9.15
C ASP A 94 2.65 -18.34 -7.75
N GLN A 95 1.59 -18.74 -7.06
CA GLN A 95 1.71 -19.24 -5.68
C GLN A 95 2.32 -20.64 -5.61
N GLN A 96 2.34 -21.39 -6.71
CA GLN A 96 2.96 -22.72 -6.74
C GLN A 96 4.48 -22.61 -6.54
N ASP A 97 5.08 -21.54 -7.09
CA ASP A 97 6.52 -21.25 -6.96
C ASP A 97 6.89 -20.60 -5.62
N CYS A 98 5.91 -20.04 -4.90
CA CYS A 98 6.11 -19.37 -3.61
C CYS A 98 4.98 -19.66 -2.61
N PRO A 99 4.96 -20.86 -2.00
CA PRO A 99 3.96 -21.19 -0.98
C PRO A 99 4.01 -20.27 0.25
N GLN A 100 5.19 -19.68 0.52
CA GLN A 100 5.41 -18.77 1.65
C GLN A 100 5.03 -17.31 1.37
N LEU A 101 4.57 -16.98 0.15
CA LEU A 101 4.33 -15.59 -0.24
C LEU A 101 3.35 -14.88 0.69
N LYS A 102 2.29 -15.56 1.12
CA LYS A 102 1.30 -14.99 2.04
C LYS A 102 1.94 -14.58 3.37
N GLU A 103 2.78 -15.43 3.94
CA GLU A 103 3.50 -15.13 5.18
C GLU A 103 4.48 -13.95 4.98
N TYR A 104 5.17 -13.91 3.84
CA TYR A 104 6.10 -12.81 3.52
C TYR A 104 5.38 -11.48 3.42
N LEU A 105 4.21 -11.43 2.77
CA LEU A 105 3.40 -10.23 2.66
C LEU A 105 2.94 -9.74 4.04
N THR A 106 2.48 -10.63 4.92
CA THR A 106 2.11 -10.27 6.31
C THR A 106 3.31 -9.70 7.10
N ILE A 107 4.50 -10.29 6.97
CA ILE A 107 5.71 -9.77 7.62
C ILE A 107 6.06 -8.38 7.05
N LEU A 108 5.97 -8.21 5.73
CA LEU A 108 6.23 -6.95 5.05
C LEU A 108 5.25 -5.86 5.51
N GLU A 109 3.95 -6.13 5.58
CA GLU A 109 2.95 -5.18 6.09
C GLU A 109 3.34 -4.68 7.47
N GLN A 110 3.60 -5.59 8.41
CA GLN A 110 3.96 -5.23 9.77
C GLN A 110 5.23 -4.36 9.81
N LYS A 111 6.25 -4.72 9.03
CA LYS A 111 7.52 -3.99 8.98
C LYS A 111 7.37 -2.63 8.33
N ILE A 112 6.64 -2.51 7.22
CA ILE A 112 6.38 -1.25 6.54
C ILE A 112 5.61 -0.30 7.44
N ASN A 113 4.56 -0.79 8.11
CA ASN A 113 3.79 0.00 9.08
C ASN A 113 4.66 0.47 10.25
N GLN A 114 5.56 -0.37 10.77
CA GLN A 114 6.54 0.02 11.78
C GLN A 114 7.51 1.10 11.27
N ILE A 115 8.00 0.99 10.03
CA ILE A 115 8.89 1.97 9.41
C ILE A 115 8.19 3.32 9.30
N VAL A 116 6.94 3.35 8.84
CA VAL A 116 6.17 4.58 8.70
C VAL A 116 5.89 5.20 10.07
N ALA A 117 5.41 4.42 11.04
CA ALA A 117 5.16 4.89 12.39
C ALA A 117 6.41 5.51 13.02
N ARG A 118 7.54 4.80 12.96
CA ARG A 118 8.83 5.29 13.48
C ARG A 118 9.30 6.53 12.74
N THR A 119 9.15 6.59 11.41
CA THR A 119 9.55 7.77 10.63
C THR A 119 8.71 8.98 10.97
N ALA A 120 7.40 8.81 11.13
CA ALA A 120 6.48 9.87 11.52
C ALA A 120 6.84 10.49 12.89
N THR A 121 7.53 9.77 13.79
CA THR A 121 8.00 10.35 15.07
C THR A 121 9.05 11.45 14.91
N LYS A 122 9.71 11.55 13.74
CA LYS A 122 10.74 12.57 13.47
C LYS A 122 10.17 13.99 13.33
N LEU A 123 8.87 14.12 13.04
CA LEU A 123 8.18 15.39 12.83
C LEU A 123 6.89 15.41 13.66
N PRO A 124 6.76 16.29 14.68
CA PRO A 124 5.58 16.33 15.56
C PRO A 124 4.24 16.44 14.82
N GLU A 125 4.21 17.18 13.71
CA GLU A 125 3.04 17.38 12.85
C GLU A 125 2.54 16.08 12.18
N LEU A 126 3.38 15.05 12.10
CA LEU A 126 3.04 13.73 11.55
C LEU A 126 2.49 12.76 12.61
N GLY A 127 2.18 13.23 13.82
CA GLY A 127 1.65 12.38 14.89
C GLY A 127 0.39 11.59 14.49
N TRP A 128 -0.45 12.15 13.61
CA TRP A 128 -1.62 11.47 13.06
C TRP A 128 -1.24 10.23 12.25
N LEU A 129 -0.18 10.31 11.43
CA LEU A 129 0.29 9.21 10.57
C LEU A 129 0.92 8.10 11.39
N LYS A 130 1.63 8.48 12.48
CA LYS A 130 2.11 7.51 13.47
C LYS A 130 0.96 6.73 14.07
N THR A 131 -0.04 7.43 14.60
CA THR A 131 -1.22 6.79 15.21
C THR A 131 -1.88 5.85 14.20
N LEU A 132 -2.10 6.32 12.97
CA LEU A 132 -2.71 5.53 11.90
C LEU A 132 -1.95 4.22 11.63
N ALA A 133 -0.64 4.30 11.44
CA ALA A 133 0.20 3.15 11.16
C ALA A 133 0.26 2.15 12.33
N GLU A 134 0.18 2.61 13.58
CA GLU A 134 0.21 1.76 14.78
C GLU A 134 -1.15 1.11 15.09
N THR A 135 -2.26 1.83 14.90
CA THR A 135 -3.60 1.33 15.30
C THR A 135 -4.26 0.52 14.21
N ASN A 136 -4.04 0.90 12.96
CA ASN A 136 -4.82 0.40 11.85
C ASN A 136 -3.97 -0.28 10.77
N GLY A 137 -2.70 0.12 10.66
CA GLY A 137 -1.93 -0.09 9.44
C GLY A 137 -2.31 0.93 8.38
N ILE A 138 -1.39 1.17 7.45
CA ILE A 138 -1.55 2.03 6.28
C ILE A 138 -1.27 1.30 4.98
N VAL A 139 -0.79 0.05 5.04
CA VAL A 139 -0.47 -0.78 3.87
C VAL A 139 -1.12 -2.14 4.07
N GLU A 140 -1.82 -2.59 3.03
CA GLU A 140 -2.49 -3.89 2.96
C GLU A 140 -2.16 -4.56 1.62
N PHE A 141 -1.73 -5.82 1.67
CA PHE A 141 -1.48 -6.64 0.49
C PHE A 141 -2.61 -7.62 0.25
N HIS A 142 -3.17 -7.56 -0.95
CA HIS A 142 -4.24 -8.44 -1.39
C HIS A 142 -3.66 -9.58 -2.23
N LEU A 143 -3.84 -10.81 -1.75
CA LEU A 143 -3.41 -12.05 -2.40
C LEU A 143 -4.52 -13.10 -2.32
N ASP A 144 -4.99 -13.58 -3.48
CA ASP A 144 -6.05 -14.61 -3.61
C ASP A 144 -7.36 -14.29 -2.87
N ASP A 145 -7.66 -12.99 -2.78
CA ASP A 145 -8.89 -12.50 -2.19
C ASP A 145 -9.89 -12.02 -3.26
N VAL A 146 -10.98 -11.41 -2.80
CA VAL A 146 -12.05 -10.92 -3.69
C VAL A 146 -11.55 -9.85 -4.66
N TYR A 147 -10.64 -8.97 -4.24
CA TYR A 147 -10.09 -7.90 -5.08
C TYR A 147 -9.16 -8.47 -6.15
N THR A 148 -8.33 -9.43 -5.77
CA THR A 148 -7.46 -10.17 -6.69
C THR A 148 -8.28 -10.90 -7.77
N LYS A 149 -9.34 -11.60 -7.36
CA LYS A 149 -10.24 -12.33 -8.26
C LYS A 149 -11.00 -11.41 -9.21
N MET A 150 -11.52 -10.30 -8.69
CA MET A 150 -12.20 -9.29 -9.49
C MET A 150 -11.26 -8.65 -10.51
N LEU A 151 -10.03 -8.32 -10.14
CA LEU A 151 -9.02 -7.80 -11.05
C LEU A 151 -8.72 -8.79 -12.19
N GLN A 152 -8.52 -10.07 -11.85
CA GLN A 152 -8.25 -11.12 -12.83
C GLN A 152 -9.43 -11.31 -13.80
N ASP A 153 -10.67 -11.34 -13.30
CA ASP A 153 -11.87 -11.43 -14.14
C ASP A 153 -12.02 -10.22 -15.07
N LYS A 154 -11.82 -9.01 -14.56
CA LYS A 154 -11.88 -7.80 -15.39
C LYS A 154 -10.75 -7.76 -16.41
N LYS A 155 -9.58 -8.30 -16.09
CA LYS A 155 -8.44 -8.43 -17.01
C LYS A 155 -8.76 -9.37 -18.18
N THR A 156 -9.34 -10.55 -17.92
CA THR A 156 -9.72 -11.49 -19.00
C THR A 156 -10.80 -10.93 -19.91
N GLN A 157 -11.65 -10.04 -19.38
CA GLN A 157 -12.70 -9.36 -20.14
C GLN A 157 -12.24 -8.06 -20.84
N HIS A 158 -10.98 -7.64 -20.72
CA HIS A 158 -10.48 -6.34 -21.18
C HIS A 158 -11.21 -5.12 -20.58
N ARG A 159 -11.61 -5.21 -19.32
CA ARG A 159 -12.42 -4.23 -18.58
C ARG A 159 -11.75 -3.75 -17.29
N ILE A 160 -10.42 -3.71 -17.25
CA ILE A 160 -9.68 -3.21 -16.06
C ILE A 160 -10.08 -1.77 -15.73
N SER A 161 -10.44 -0.95 -16.73
CA SER A 161 -10.91 0.43 -16.56
C SER A 161 -12.20 0.55 -15.73
N ASP A 162 -12.93 -0.55 -15.52
CA ASP A 162 -14.09 -0.57 -14.62
C ASP A 162 -13.69 -0.53 -13.14
N LEU A 163 -12.40 -0.74 -12.84
CA LEU A 163 -11.85 -0.77 -11.50
C LEU A 163 -11.00 0.47 -11.25
N ASN A 164 -11.03 0.96 -10.01
CA ASN A 164 -10.15 2.04 -9.57
C ASN A 164 -8.76 1.49 -9.22
N VAL A 165 -8.05 0.98 -10.23
CA VAL A 165 -6.75 0.33 -10.08
C VAL A 165 -5.73 0.87 -11.07
N ILE A 166 -4.47 0.90 -10.66
CA ILE A 166 -3.34 1.33 -11.48
C ILE A 166 -2.27 0.24 -11.42
N GLN A 167 -1.86 -0.28 -12.58
CA GLN A 167 -0.72 -1.19 -12.65
C GLN A 167 0.56 -0.42 -12.31
N LEU A 168 1.26 -0.82 -11.26
CA LEU A 168 2.49 -0.17 -10.81
C LEU A 168 3.75 -0.90 -11.26
N ALA A 169 3.68 -2.24 -11.37
CA ALA A 169 4.79 -3.07 -11.81
C ALA A 169 4.30 -4.31 -12.56
N ASN A 170 5.10 -4.76 -13.53
CA ASN A 170 4.85 -5.94 -14.36
C ASN A 170 6.20 -6.57 -14.77
N LYS A 171 6.25 -7.90 -14.88
CA LYS A 171 7.40 -8.67 -15.40
C LYS A 171 7.11 -9.29 -16.76
#